data_AF-A0AA38JDH2-F1
#
_entry.id   AF-A0AA38JDH2-F1
#
_cell.length_a   1.000
_cell.length_b   1.000
_cell.length_c   1.000
_cell.angle_alpha   90.00
_cell.angle_beta   90.00
_cell.angle_gamma   90.00
#
_symmetry.space_group_name_H-M   'P 1'
#
loop_
_entity.id
_entity.type
_entity.pdbx_description
1 polymer ?
#
loop_
_entity_poly.entity_id
_entity_poly.type
_entity_poly.pdbx_seq_one_letter_code
_entity_poly.pdbx_strand_id
1 'polypeptide(L)'
;MAATISKHIVLHAHAIAWGHNKLLASLAVLIVESCPEVVVTFLTSTSMLPRIMSELERLNSSHSQVIRSRLHVLDISDAILDPRLPLAGFALAHAALQKGKAVTCRSSGKTIANLPAPTLGIIDVRPVLEELADTKDPFFSAHPSPWITLPRKRRSLWSGAYMRVEQYSGGVGLPNSLPCQADQPYNATLMIMSRNHQVGSELFSVRTGDNGVRLPYRYKDAPAPPCFTTEEAKEEIRALFKRIKDEEGVVVRKNFYMLAESMGKVWDAEGPAKVDFSAFWQRYV
;
A
#
# COMPACT_ATOMS: atom_id res chain seq x y z
N MET A 1 -3.59 -27.51 -15.46
CA MET A 1 -2.54 -27.81 -14.46
C MET A 1 -2.59 -26.71 -13.40
N ALA A 2 -2.65 -27.06 -12.11
CA ALA A 2 -2.58 -26.05 -11.05
C ALA A 2 -1.19 -25.40 -11.09
N ALA A 3 -1.14 -24.07 -11.14
CA ALA A 3 0.13 -23.35 -11.12
C ALA A 3 0.82 -23.60 -9.77
N THR A 4 2.11 -23.92 -9.81
CA THR A 4 2.92 -24.05 -8.60
C THR A 4 3.15 -22.67 -8.00
N ILE A 5 2.67 -22.46 -6.77
CA ILE A 5 2.90 -21.22 -6.01
C ILE A 5 4.39 -21.11 -5.73
N SER A 6 5.01 -20.03 -6.18
CA SER A 6 6.47 -19.80 -6.03
C SER A 6 6.82 -18.50 -5.32
N LYS A 7 5.86 -17.57 -5.20
CA LYS A 7 6.06 -16.25 -4.62
C LYS A 7 4.98 -15.95 -3.59
N HIS A 8 5.36 -15.29 -2.51
CA HIS A 8 4.45 -14.90 -1.44
C HIS A 8 4.60 -13.40 -1.15
N ILE A 9 3.47 -12.70 -1.14
CA ILE A 9 3.38 -11.27 -0.80
C ILE A 9 2.58 -11.13 0.49
N VAL A 10 3.11 -10.34 1.43
CA VAL A 10 2.39 -9.97 2.66
C VAL A 10 1.88 -8.56 2.53
N LEU A 11 0.59 -8.36 2.85
CA LEU A 11 -0.05 -7.05 2.90
C LEU A 11 -0.43 -6.72 4.35
N HIS A 12 -0.25 -5.47 4.74
CA HIS A 12 -0.73 -4.97 6.01
C HIS A 12 -1.04 -3.48 5.92
N ALA A 13 -2.16 -3.05 6.48
CA ALA A 13 -2.53 -1.64 6.61
C ALA A 13 -3.02 -1.36 8.02
N HIS A 14 -3.17 -0.08 8.31
CA HIS A 14 -3.54 0.37 9.63
C HIS A 14 -4.91 -0.18 10.03
N ALA A 15 -4.97 -0.84 11.19
CA ALA A 15 -6.16 -1.51 11.70
C ALA A 15 -7.40 -0.61 11.87
N ILE A 16 -7.26 0.72 11.89
CA ILE A 16 -8.40 1.66 11.98
C ILE A 16 -8.66 2.43 10.68
N ALA A 17 -7.73 2.39 9.72
CA ALA A 17 -7.82 3.19 8.51
C ALA A 17 -8.48 2.37 7.39
N TRP A 18 -9.82 2.37 7.37
CA TRP A 18 -10.57 1.60 6.38
C TRP A 18 -10.15 1.89 4.94
N GLY A 19 -9.93 3.16 4.60
CA GLY A 19 -9.56 3.50 3.23
C GLY A 19 -8.26 2.84 2.78
N HIS A 20 -7.28 2.70 3.67
CA HIS A 20 -6.02 2.02 3.36
C HIS A 20 -6.26 0.52 3.13
N ASN A 21 -7.07 -0.11 3.99
CA ASN A 21 -7.39 -1.53 3.86
C ASN A 21 -8.23 -1.84 2.61
N LYS A 22 -9.15 -0.95 2.25
CA LYS A 22 -10.00 -1.10 1.06
C LYS A 22 -9.15 -1.16 -0.21
N LEU A 23 -8.21 -0.23 -0.37
CA LEU A 23 -7.27 -0.24 -1.51
C LEU A 23 -6.40 -1.49 -1.53
N LEU A 24 -5.85 -1.87 -0.38
CA LEU A 24 -5.03 -3.08 -0.30
C LEU A 24 -5.85 -4.33 -0.64
N ALA A 25 -7.14 -4.40 -0.27
CA ALA A 25 -8.00 -5.52 -0.62
C ALA A 25 -8.20 -5.62 -2.13
N SER A 26 -8.50 -4.50 -2.81
CA SER A 26 -8.59 -4.44 -4.28
C SER A 26 -7.27 -4.81 -4.95
N LEU A 27 -6.15 -4.27 -4.46
CA LEU A 27 -4.81 -4.59 -4.97
C LEU A 27 -4.50 -6.09 -4.79
N ALA A 28 -4.86 -6.68 -3.67
CA ALA A 28 -4.66 -8.11 -3.40
C ALA A 28 -5.38 -8.98 -4.45
N VAL A 29 -6.63 -8.63 -4.78
CA VAL A 29 -7.40 -9.31 -5.83
C VAL A 29 -6.70 -9.18 -7.18
N LEU A 30 -6.30 -7.97 -7.56
CA LEU A 30 -5.62 -7.72 -8.84
C LEU A 30 -4.30 -8.49 -8.96
N ILE A 31 -3.51 -8.55 -7.88
CA ILE A 31 -2.27 -9.33 -7.83
C ILE A 31 -2.56 -10.81 -8.06
N VAL A 32 -3.53 -11.37 -7.32
CA VAL A 32 -3.85 -12.79 -7.41
C VAL A 32 -4.43 -13.12 -8.79
N GLU A 33 -5.31 -12.29 -9.35
CA GLU A 33 -5.85 -12.47 -10.70
C GLU A 33 -4.78 -12.38 -11.79
N SER A 34 -3.84 -11.44 -11.67
CA SER A 34 -2.83 -11.17 -12.71
C SER A 34 -1.61 -12.09 -12.63
N CYS A 35 -1.32 -12.66 -11.45
CA CYS A 35 -0.13 -13.46 -11.19
C CYS A 35 -0.51 -14.83 -10.60
N PRO A 36 -0.75 -15.86 -11.43
CA PRO A 36 -1.18 -17.20 -10.99
C PRO A 36 -0.23 -17.90 -10.02
N GLU A 37 1.07 -17.56 -10.05
CA GLU A 37 2.12 -18.14 -9.23
C GLU A 37 2.31 -17.46 -7.86
N VAL A 38 1.53 -16.40 -7.59
CA VAL A 38 1.60 -15.59 -6.37
C VAL A 38 0.50 -15.99 -5.40
N VAL A 39 0.87 -16.13 -4.12
CA VAL A 39 -0.03 -16.16 -2.97
C VAL A 39 0.09 -14.85 -2.19
N VAL A 40 -1.02 -14.36 -1.66
CA VAL A 40 -1.08 -13.11 -0.90
C VAL A 40 -1.63 -13.40 0.50
N THR A 41 -0.91 -12.97 1.53
CA THR A 41 -1.38 -12.99 2.92
C THR A 41 -1.61 -11.57 3.41
N PHE A 42 -2.86 -11.22 3.70
CA PHE A 42 -3.27 -9.94 4.25
C PHE A 42 -3.44 -10.08 5.77
N LEU A 43 -2.50 -9.50 6.53
CA LEU A 43 -2.56 -9.43 7.98
C LEU A 43 -3.38 -8.22 8.43
N THR A 44 -4.39 -8.44 9.27
CA THR A 44 -5.35 -7.41 9.69
C THR A 44 -5.82 -7.62 11.14
N SER A 45 -6.74 -6.78 11.61
CA SER A 45 -7.34 -6.86 12.95
C SER A 45 -8.74 -7.48 12.93
N THR A 46 -9.23 -7.88 14.11
CA THR A 46 -10.58 -8.44 14.28
C THR A 46 -11.67 -7.51 13.76
N SER A 47 -11.55 -6.20 14.03
CA SER A 47 -12.56 -5.22 13.59
C SER A 47 -12.54 -4.96 12.09
N MET A 48 -11.40 -5.22 11.43
CA MET A 48 -11.20 -4.94 10.02
C MET A 48 -11.47 -6.15 9.13
N LEU A 49 -11.24 -7.36 9.63
CA LEU A 49 -11.49 -8.61 8.92
C LEU A 49 -12.88 -8.68 8.25
N PRO A 50 -14.02 -8.45 8.94
CA PRO A 50 -15.33 -8.55 8.29
C PRO A 50 -15.52 -7.51 7.17
N ARG A 51 -14.92 -6.33 7.30
CA ARG A 51 -15.00 -5.28 6.27
C ARG A 51 -14.19 -5.66 5.04
N ILE A 52 -12.97 -6.17 5.23
CA ILE A 52 -12.13 -6.68 4.12
C ILE A 52 -12.84 -7.85 3.44
N MET A 53 -13.39 -8.80 4.20
CA MET A 53 -14.10 -9.94 3.61
C MET A 53 -15.33 -9.51 2.80
N SER A 54 -16.14 -8.59 3.33
CA SER A 54 -17.28 -8.02 2.60
C SER A 54 -16.86 -7.31 1.32
N GLU A 55 -15.75 -6.57 1.35
CA GLU A 55 -15.19 -5.94 0.16
C GLU A 55 -14.74 -7.00 -0.86
N LEU A 56 -14.00 -8.03 -0.44
CA LEU A 56 -13.58 -9.11 -1.33
C LEU A 56 -14.76 -9.86 -1.96
N GLU A 57 -15.87 -10.02 -1.24
CA GLU A 57 -17.11 -10.59 -1.77
C GLU A 57 -17.79 -9.67 -2.80
N ARG A 58 -17.74 -8.35 -2.58
CA ARG A 58 -18.25 -7.34 -3.52
C ARG A 58 -17.46 -7.30 -4.83
N LEU A 59 -16.19 -7.69 -4.79
CA LEU A 59 -15.30 -7.78 -5.94
C LEU A 59 -15.47 -9.09 -6.74
N ASN A 60 -16.45 -9.93 -6.40
CA ASN A 60 -16.75 -11.23 -7.02
C ASN A 60 -16.66 -11.21 -8.55
N SER A 61 -15.50 -11.64 -9.07
CA SER A 61 -15.33 -12.08 -10.43
C SER A 61 -15.78 -13.55 -10.56
N SER A 62 -15.96 -14.03 -11.79
CA SER A 62 -16.20 -15.44 -12.12
C SER A 62 -15.15 -16.41 -11.54
N HIS A 63 -14.03 -15.90 -10.99
CA HIS A 63 -12.87 -16.65 -10.50
C HIS A 63 -12.75 -16.68 -8.97
N SER A 64 -13.83 -16.43 -8.23
CA SER A 64 -13.83 -16.29 -6.76
C SER A 64 -13.16 -17.46 -6.01
N GLN A 65 -13.30 -18.71 -6.47
CA GLN A 65 -12.65 -19.87 -5.85
C GLN A 65 -11.12 -19.86 -6.02
N VAL A 66 -10.62 -19.48 -7.20
CA VAL A 66 -9.18 -19.40 -7.49
C VAL A 66 -8.52 -18.27 -6.70
N ILE A 67 -9.25 -17.17 -6.47
CA ILE A 67 -8.78 -16.07 -5.64
C ILE A 67 -8.74 -16.51 -4.18
N ARG A 68 -9.81 -17.13 -3.66
CA ARG A 68 -9.90 -17.58 -2.26
C ARG A 68 -8.85 -18.63 -1.87
N SER A 69 -8.37 -19.43 -2.82
CA SER A 69 -7.30 -20.40 -2.55
C SER A 69 -5.91 -19.76 -2.41
N ARG A 70 -5.72 -18.53 -2.92
CA ARG A 70 -4.43 -17.83 -2.95
C ARG A 70 -4.40 -16.50 -2.21
N LEU A 71 -5.55 -15.98 -1.79
CA LEU A 71 -5.67 -14.80 -0.93
C LEU A 71 -6.09 -15.24 0.48
N HIS A 72 -5.20 -15.06 1.44
CA HIS A 72 -5.44 -15.38 2.84
C HIS A 72 -5.58 -14.07 3.63
N VAL A 73 -6.74 -13.81 4.21
CA VAL A 73 -6.92 -12.69 5.14
C VAL A 73 -6.91 -13.23 6.55
N LEU A 74 -5.98 -12.77 7.38
CA LEU A 74 -5.79 -13.24 8.74
C LEU A 74 -5.93 -12.10 9.73
N ASP A 75 -6.82 -12.28 10.70
CA ASP A 75 -6.83 -11.50 11.92
C ASP A 75 -5.72 -11.98 12.87
N ILE A 76 -4.83 -11.07 13.24
CA ILE A 76 -3.67 -11.35 14.09
C ILE A 76 -3.71 -10.64 15.45
N SER A 77 -4.73 -9.81 15.69
CA SER A 77 -4.78 -8.88 16.83
C SER A 77 -5.90 -9.18 17.81
N ASP A 78 -5.74 -8.63 19.02
CA ASP A 78 -6.83 -8.47 19.98
C ASP A 78 -7.69 -7.24 19.66
N ALA A 79 -8.85 -7.15 20.33
CA ALA A 79 -9.90 -6.16 20.04
C ALA A 79 -9.51 -4.69 20.33
N ILE A 80 -8.46 -4.45 21.12
CA ILE A 80 -8.03 -3.10 21.50
C ILE A 80 -7.05 -2.59 20.44
N LEU A 81 -7.42 -1.49 19.77
CA LEU A 81 -6.62 -0.85 18.74
C LEU A 81 -6.17 0.54 19.22
N ASP A 82 -4.88 0.71 19.48
CA ASP A 82 -4.28 2.04 19.61
C ASP A 82 -3.73 2.49 18.24
N PRO A 83 -4.20 3.62 17.67
CA PRO A 83 -3.68 4.16 16.41
C PRO A 83 -2.18 4.43 16.37
N ARG A 84 -1.55 4.55 17.54
CA ARG A 84 -0.14 4.93 17.65
C ARG A 84 0.76 3.72 17.76
N LEU A 85 0.20 2.54 18.01
CA LEU A 85 0.96 1.32 18.22
C LEU A 85 0.87 0.38 17.02
N PRO A 86 1.91 -0.44 16.80
CA PRO A 86 1.82 -1.56 15.88
C PRO A 86 0.66 -2.48 16.23
N LEU A 87 0.16 -3.21 15.24
CA LEU A 87 -0.88 -4.18 15.49
C LEU A 87 -0.29 -5.34 16.33
N ALA A 88 -0.83 -5.55 17.53
CA ALA A 88 -0.36 -6.61 18.42
C ALA A 88 -0.38 -7.96 17.67
N GLY A 89 0.75 -8.67 17.69
CA GLY A 89 0.91 -9.94 16.99
C GLY A 89 1.45 -9.83 15.56
N PHE A 90 1.61 -8.63 15.00
CA PHE A 90 2.17 -8.46 13.66
C PHE A 90 3.58 -9.03 13.54
N ALA A 91 4.53 -8.64 14.40
CA ALA A 91 5.88 -9.16 14.32
C ALA A 91 5.94 -10.68 14.46
N LEU A 92 5.13 -11.27 15.35
CA LEU A 92 5.05 -12.71 15.54
C LEU A 92 4.52 -13.43 14.30
N ALA A 93 3.40 -12.95 13.73
CA ALA A 93 2.82 -13.51 12.53
C ALA A 93 3.76 -13.37 11.34
N HIS A 94 4.37 -12.20 11.16
CA HIS A 94 5.33 -11.94 10.10
C HIS A 94 6.57 -12.85 10.20
N ALA A 95 7.19 -12.93 11.38
CA ALA A 95 8.34 -13.81 11.61
C ALA A 95 8.00 -15.29 11.42
N ALA A 96 6.76 -15.71 11.70
CA ALA A 96 6.28 -17.05 11.41
C ALA A 96 6.19 -17.28 9.90
N LEU A 97 5.56 -16.37 9.14
CA LEU A 97 5.48 -16.47 7.67
C LEU A 97 6.87 -16.53 7.02
N GLN A 98 7.82 -15.73 7.49
CA GLN A 98 9.20 -15.76 6.99
C GLN A 98 9.90 -17.10 7.17
N LYS A 99 9.61 -17.78 8.27
CA LYS A 99 10.15 -19.12 8.56
C LYS A 99 9.33 -20.23 7.92
N GLY A 100 8.36 -19.91 7.06
CA GLY A 100 7.41 -20.87 6.49
C GLY A 100 6.55 -21.58 7.54
N LYS A 101 6.46 -21.01 8.75
CA LYS A 101 5.68 -21.57 9.85
C LYS A 101 4.21 -21.25 9.68
N ALA A 102 3.38 -22.07 10.31
CA ALA A 102 1.95 -21.88 10.31
C ALA A 102 1.55 -20.60 11.07
N VAL A 103 0.51 -19.93 10.57
CA VAL A 103 -0.11 -18.76 11.22
C VAL A 103 -1.61 -19.00 11.33
N THR A 104 -2.16 -18.80 12.53
CA THR A 104 -3.57 -19.01 12.82
C THR A 104 -4.30 -17.67 12.88
N CYS A 105 -5.38 -17.53 12.11
CA CYS A 105 -6.31 -16.43 12.22
C CYS A 105 -7.00 -16.50 13.58
N ARG A 106 -6.87 -15.44 14.40
CA ARG A 106 -7.37 -15.44 15.78
C ARG A 106 -8.88 -15.57 15.83
N SER A 107 -9.61 -14.81 15.02
CA SER A 107 -11.08 -14.80 15.04
C SER A 107 -11.73 -16.03 14.41
N SER A 108 -11.13 -16.62 13.37
CA SER A 108 -11.73 -17.79 12.69
C SER A 108 -11.13 -19.13 13.08
N GLY A 109 -10.00 -19.15 13.81
CA GLY A 109 -9.24 -20.37 14.09
C GLY A 109 -8.57 -21.00 12.86
N LYS A 110 -8.78 -20.44 11.66
CA LYS A 110 -8.20 -20.96 10.41
C LYS A 110 -6.70 -20.82 10.43
N THR A 111 -5.99 -21.93 10.23
CA THR A 111 -4.53 -21.95 10.15
C THR A 111 -4.08 -22.07 8.70
N ILE A 112 -3.15 -21.22 8.29
CA ILE A 112 -2.43 -21.36 7.02
C ILE A 112 -1.01 -21.86 7.30
N ALA A 113 -0.51 -22.77 6.47
CA ALA A 113 0.79 -23.40 6.61
C ALA A 113 1.39 -23.71 5.22
N ASN A 114 2.67 -24.11 5.19
CA ASN A 114 3.38 -24.50 3.96
C ASN A 114 3.42 -23.42 2.88
N LEU A 115 3.39 -22.14 3.26
CA LEU A 115 3.59 -21.05 2.33
C LEU A 115 5.09 -20.80 2.13
N PRO A 116 5.53 -20.40 0.92
CA PRO A 116 6.89 -19.94 0.74
C PRO A 116 7.14 -18.69 1.60
N ALA A 117 8.39 -18.45 1.97
CA ALA A 117 8.76 -17.23 2.69
C ALA A 117 8.32 -15.99 1.88
N PRO A 118 7.74 -14.94 2.50
CA PRO A 118 7.41 -13.72 1.82
C PRO A 118 8.62 -13.14 1.08
N THR A 119 8.43 -12.85 -0.21
CA THR A 119 9.44 -12.19 -1.05
C THR A 119 9.21 -10.68 -1.16
N LEU A 120 8.04 -10.21 -0.73
CA LEU A 120 7.65 -8.79 -0.74
C LEU A 120 6.64 -8.50 0.38
N GLY A 121 6.86 -7.41 1.12
CA GLY A 121 5.88 -6.85 2.03
C GLY A 121 5.36 -5.49 1.53
N ILE A 122 4.04 -5.30 1.51
CA ILE A 122 3.39 -4.01 1.26
C ILE A 122 2.71 -3.60 2.57
N ILE A 123 3.33 -2.64 3.27
CA ILE A 123 2.94 -2.25 4.61
C ILE A 123 2.60 -0.76 4.62
N ASP A 124 1.36 -0.44 5.01
CA ASP A 124 0.79 0.91 5.04
C ASP A 124 0.44 1.31 6.48
N VAL A 125 1.47 1.32 7.33
CA VAL A 125 1.44 1.72 8.75
C VAL A 125 2.81 2.23 9.19
N ARG A 126 2.84 3.41 9.82
CA ARG A 126 4.07 3.94 10.43
C ARG A 126 4.55 3.12 11.64
N PRO A 127 3.70 2.76 12.64
CA PRO A 127 4.19 2.11 13.86
C PRO A 127 4.85 0.75 13.61
N VAL A 128 4.31 -0.05 12.69
CA VAL A 128 4.84 -1.39 12.38
C VAL A 128 6.22 -1.34 11.72
N LEU A 129 6.54 -0.28 10.97
CA LEU A 129 7.85 -0.15 10.37
C LEU A 129 8.94 0.01 11.44
N GLU A 130 8.64 0.68 12.55
CA GLU A 130 9.57 0.82 13.68
C GLU A 130 9.80 -0.54 14.35
N GLU A 131 8.75 -1.33 14.58
CA GLU A 131 8.87 -2.69 15.14
C GLU A 131 9.69 -3.62 14.23
N LEU A 132 9.53 -3.51 12.91
CA LEU A 132 10.31 -4.28 11.96
C LEU A 132 11.77 -3.81 11.83
N ALA A 133 12.06 -2.52 12.02
CA ALA A 133 13.42 -1.97 11.96
C ALA A 133 14.36 -2.66 12.96
N ASP A 134 13.85 -2.96 14.15
CA ASP A 134 14.61 -3.60 15.23
C ASP A 134 14.96 -5.07 14.93
N THR A 135 14.25 -5.71 13.99
CA THR A 135 14.48 -7.12 13.66
C THR A 135 15.72 -7.38 12.80
N LYS A 136 16.44 -6.33 12.35
CA LYS A 136 17.60 -6.42 11.43
C LYS A 136 17.31 -7.21 10.13
N ASP A 137 16.05 -7.24 9.74
CA ASP A 137 15.60 -7.98 8.58
C ASP A 137 16.00 -7.27 7.28
N PRO A 138 16.80 -7.91 6.39
CA PRO A 138 17.27 -7.28 5.15
C PRO A 138 16.15 -7.00 4.13
N PHE A 139 14.92 -7.46 4.38
CA PHE A 139 13.78 -7.31 3.48
C PHE A 139 12.95 -6.03 3.71
N PHE A 140 13.18 -5.29 4.80
CA PHE A 140 12.39 -4.11 5.15
C PHE A 140 13.20 -2.82 5.23
N SER A 141 12.62 -1.76 4.68
CA SER A 141 13.07 -0.38 4.79
C SER A 141 12.18 0.34 5.79
N ALA A 142 12.71 0.73 6.94
CA ALA A 142 11.99 1.51 7.95
C ALA A 142 12.59 2.91 8.08
N HIS A 143 11.74 3.94 8.21
CA HIS A 143 12.13 5.28 8.66
C HIS A 143 10.94 5.97 9.37
N PRO A 144 11.17 6.75 10.43
CA PRO A 144 10.12 7.43 11.19
C PRO A 144 9.76 8.75 10.50
N SER A 145 8.98 8.69 9.42
CA SER A 145 8.35 9.85 8.77
C SER A 145 7.31 9.35 7.76
N PRO A 146 6.23 10.09 7.46
CA PRO A 146 5.34 9.77 6.33
C PRO A 146 6.04 9.78 4.95
N TRP A 147 7.35 9.98 4.90
CA TRP A 147 8.16 10.06 3.69
C TRP A 147 9.40 9.16 3.83
N ILE A 148 9.49 8.16 2.95
CA ILE A 148 10.47 7.05 2.89
C ILE A 148 11.92 7.56 2.86
N THR A 149 12.87 6.90 3.55
CA THR A 149 14.33 6.94 3.28
C THR A 149 14.95 5.54 3.54
N LEU A 150 16.04 5.19 2.84
CA LEU A 150 16.81 3.91 2.93
C LEU A 150 18.25 4.16 3.44
N PRO A 151 18.93 3.20 4.13
CA PRO A 151 20.31 3.35 4.60
C PRO A 151 21.39 3.04 3.53
N ARG A 152 22.60 3.53 3.82
CA ARG A 152 23.72 3.83 2.89
C ARG A 152 24.61 2.65 2.45
N LYS A 153 24.31 1.36 2.71
CA LYS A 153 25.23 0.26 2.33
C LYS A 153 24.54 -0.99 1.76
N ARG A 154 24.99 -1.33 0.54
CA ARG A 154 24.73 -2.49 -0.34
C ARG A 154 23.49 -2.38 -1.25
N ARG A 155 23.80 -2.13 -2.53
CA ARG A 155 22.89 -2.11 -3.67
C ARG A 155 22.50 -3.53 -4.07
N SER A 156 21.20 -3.82 -4.15
CA SER A 156 20.66 -4.83 -5.08
C SER A 156 19.27 -4.42 -5.58
N LEU A 157 19.27 -3.78 -6.75
CA LEU A 157 18.34 -3.84 -7.90
C LEU A 157 16.80 -3.90 -7.77
N TRP A 158 16.17 -3.85 -6.61
CA TRP A 158 14.71 -3.72 -6.51
C TRP A 158 14.31 -2.78 -5.38
N SER A 159 14.00 -1.53 -5.69
CA SER A 159 13.48 -0.58 -4.70
C SER A 159 12.52 0.43 -5.31
N GLY A 160 11.25 0.34 -4.88
CA GLY A 160 10.30 1.45 -4.73
C GLY A 160 9.75 2.08 -6.00
N ALA A 161 8.55 1.69 -6.39
CA ALA A 161 7.64 2.58 -7.11
C ALA A 161 6.31 2.61 -6.38
N TYR A 162 5.82 3.82 -6.11
CA TYR A 162 4.56 4.06 -5.43
C TYR A 162 3.42 3.78 -6.41
N MET A 163 2.55 2.81 -6.10
CA MET A 163 1.33 2.51 -6.85
C MET A 163 0.10 2.89 -6.02
N ARG A 164 -0.85 3.58 -6.64
CA ARG A 164 -2.20 3.81 -6.13
C ARG A 164 -3.20 3.35 -7.20
N VAL A 165 -4.01 2.33 -6.90
CA VAL A 165 -4.96 1.66 -7.81
C VAL A 165 -6.32 1.57 -7.11
N GLU A 166 -7.45 1.89 -7.76
CA GLU A 166 -8.83 1.60 -7.30
C GLU A 166 -9.51 0.51 -8.14
N GLN A 167 -10.63 0.01 -7.59
CA GLN A 167 -11.56 -0.93 -8.20
C GLN A 167 -13.02 -0.48 -8.02
N TYR A 168 -13.81 -0.66 -9.09
CA TYR A 168 -15.26 -0.43 -9.17
C TYR A 168 -16.08 -1.60 -8.59
N SER A 169 -17.18 -1.30 -7.89
CA SER A 169 -18.48 -1.98 -8.08
C SER A 169 -19.62 -1.19 -7.41
N GLY A 170 -20.81 -1.24 -8.00
CA GLY A 170 -21.92 -0.32 -7.72
C GLY A 170 -22.59 -0.46 -6.37
N GLY A 171 -23.38 0.57 -6.05
CA GLY A 171 -24.48 0.49 -5.09
C GLY A 171 -24.13 0.79 -3.64
N VAL A 172 -24.52 1.99 -3.21
CA VAL A 172 -24.70 2.47 -1.83
C VAL A 172 -23.41 2.96 -1.14
N GLY A 173 -23.49 4.20 -0.68
CA GLY A 173 -22.36 5.06 -0.35
C GLY A 173 -21.47 4.58 0.79
N LEU A 174 -20.17 4.76 0.60
CA LEU A 174 -19.27 5.51 1.50
C LEU A 174 -17.92 5.74 0.77
N PRO A 175 -17.43 6.99 0.66
CA PRO A 175 -16.24 7.32 -0.09
C PRO A 175 -15.05 7.29 0.84
N ASN A 176 -14.07 6.40 0.66
CA ASN A 176 -12.75 6.59 1.25
C ASN A 176 -11.78 5.58 0.67
N SER A 177 -11.02 6.01 -0.34
CA SER A 177 -9.59 5.73 -0.52
C SER A 177 -9.09 6.04 -1.93
N LEU A 178 -8.81 7.31 -2.16
CA LEU A 178 -8.03 7.90 -3.25
C LEU A 178 -7.49 9.23 -2.69
N PRO A 179 -6.81 10.12 -3.43
CA PRO A 179 -6.77 11.50 -2.96
C PRO A 179 -8.19 12.06 -3.11
N CYS A 180 -9.08 11.70 -2.19
CA CYS A 180 -10.52 11.86 -2.32
C CYS A 180 -11.10 12.76 -1.24
N GLN A 181 -10.34 13.04 -0.18
CA GLN A 181 -10.75 13.89 0.92
C GLN A 181 -9.58 14.75 1.42
N ALA A 182 -9.94 15.85 2.07
CA ALA A 182 -9.03 16.82 2.65
C ALA A 182 -8.00 17.36 1.64
N ASP A 183 -6.74 17.43 2.03
CA ASP A 183 -5.61 17.96 1.27
C ASP A 183 -4.96 16.92 0.34
N GLN A 184 -5.46 15.68 0.31
CA GLN A 184 -4.84 14.61 -0.47
C GLN A 184 -4.79 14.88 -2.00
N PRO A 185 -5.82 15.46 -2.67
CA PRO A 185 -5.73 15.84 -4.08
C PRO A 185 -4.63 16.88 -4.33
N TYR A 186 -4.51 17.83 -3.41
CA TYR A 186 -3.51 18.87 -3.48
C TYR A 186 -2.11 18.29 -3.31
N ASN A 187 -1.89 17.44 -2.30
CA ASN A 187 -0.61 16.77 -2.06
C ASN A 187 -0.21 15.85 -3.23
N ALA A 188 -1.15 15.08 -3.78
CA ALA A 188 -0.90 14.26 -4.97
C ALA A 188 -0.50 15.11 -6.17
N THR A 189 -1.14 16.26 -6.36
CA THR A 189 -0.80 17.23 -7.42
C THR A 189 0.59 17.81 -7.19
N LEU A 190 0.96 18.19 -5.96
CA LEU A 190 2.30 18.69 -5.65
C LEU A 190 3.39 17.64 -5.90
N MET A 191 3.12 16.39 -5.57
CA MET A 191 4.10 15.30 -5.70
C MET A 191 4.27 14.83 -7.15
N ILE A 192 3.16 14.74 -7.90
CA ILE A 192 3.15 14.18 -9.26
C ILE A 192 3.28 15.28 -10.32
N MET A 193 2.58 16.40 -10.15
CA MET A 193 2.41 17.43 -11.18
C MET A 193 3.28 18.67 -10.95
N SER A 194 3.83 18.90 -9.75
CA SER A 194 4.77 20.02 -9.62
C SER A 194 5.99 19.73 -10.49
N ARG A 195 6.42 20.74 -11.25
CA ARG A 195 7.67 20.69 -12.04
C ARG A 195 8.90 20.31 -11.20
N ASN A 196 8.78 20.36 -9.87
CA ASN A 196 9.90 20.31 -8.93
C ASN A 196 10.14 18.91 -8.34
N HIS A 197 9.10 18.08 -8.20
CA HIS A 197 9.24 16.81 -7.50
C HIS A 197 9.21 15.60 -8.43
N GLN A 198 8.20 15.43 -9.29
CA GLN A 198 8.11 14.29 -10.23
C GLN A 198 8.42 12.93 -9.55
N VAL A 199 7.80 12.68 -8.40
CA VAL A 199 8.13 11.53 -7.52
C VAL A 199 7.08 10.42 -7.56
N GLY A 200 6.16 10.46 -8.53
CA GLY A 200 5.15 9.43 -8.68
C GLY A 200 4.45 9.50 -10.04
N SER A 201 3.54 8.55 -10.25
CA SER A 201 2.71 8.49 -11.44
C SER A 201 1.23 8.61 -11.06
N GLU A 202 0.47 9.22 -11.96
CA GLU A 202 -0.96 9.39 -11.83
C GLU A 202 -1.69 8.27 -12.56
N LEU A 203 -2.75 7.72 -11.95
CA LEU A 203 -3.75 6.93 -12.66
C LEU A 203 -4.96 7.81 -13.00
N PHE A 204 -5.44 7.67 -14.23
CA PHE A 204 -6.50 8.47 -14.83
C PHE A 204 -7.81 7.70 -14.92
N SER A 205 -7.77 6.41 -15.23
CA SER A 205 -8.98 5.59 -15.46
C SER A 205 -9.61 5.10 -14.15
N VAL A 206 -9.21 5.70 -13.02
CA VAL A 206 -9.37 5.20 -11.66
C VAL A 206 -9.59 6.40 -10.70
N ARG A 207 -10.78 7.05 -10.73
CA ARG A 207 -11.04 8.31 -9.99
C ARG A 207 -12.41 8.39 -9.32
N THR A 208 -12.63 9.48 -8.56
CA THR A 208 -13.88 9.75 -7.80
C THR A 208 -14.91 10.57 -8.59
N GLY A 209 -16.18 10.57 -8.15
CA GLY A 209 -17.36 11.17 -8.80
C GLY A 209 -18.62 10.40 -8.41
N ASP A 210 -19.82 10.76 -8.90
CA ASP A 210 -20.97 9.86 -8.81
C ASP A 210 -20.59 8.56 -9.52
N ASN A 211 -20.44 7.47 -8.75
CA ASN A 211 -19.87 6.21 -9.21
C ASN A 211 -18.40 6.26 -9.71
N GLY A 212 -17.57 7.26 -9.39
CA GLY A 212 -16.15 7.25 -9.77
C GLY A 212 -15.79 7.67 -11.22
N VAL A 213 -16.70 8.30 -11.95
CA VAL A 213 -16.48 8.66 -13.38
C VAL A 213 -16.10 10.14 -13.61
N ARG A 214 -15.75 10.92 -12.58
CA ARG A 214 -15.50 12.35 -12.81
C ARG A 214 -14.16 12.55 -13.50
N LEU A 215 -14.21 13.21 -14.65
CA LEU A 215 -13.02 13.57 -15.42
C LEU A 215 -12.14 14.57 -14.63
N PRO A 216 -10.81 14.36 -14.61
CA PRO A 216 -9.90 15.39 -14.13
C PRO A 216 -10.09 16.68 -14.92
N TYR A 217 -9.88 17.83 -14.26
CA TYR A 217 -10.03 19.14 -14.90
C TYR A 217 -9.22 19.28 -16.20
N ARG A 218 -8.03 18.66 -16.28
CA ARG A 218 -7.17 18.62 -17.48
C ARG A 218 -7.75 17.85 -18.67
N TYR A 219 -8.74 16.98 -18.45
CA TYR A 219 -9.43 16.21 -19.49
C TYR A 219 -10.81 16.76 -19.83
N LYS A 220 -11.21 17.90 -19.26
CA LYS A 220 -12.54 18.50 -19.51
C LYS A 220 -12.77 18.81 -21.00
N ASP A 221 -11.70 19.14 -21.74
CA ASP A 221 -11.73 19.48 -23.17
C ASP A 221 -10.97 18.46 -24.04
N ALA A 222 -10.60 17.29 -23.48
CA ALA A 222 -9.81 16.32 -24.23
C ALA A 222 -10.67 15.62 -25.29
N PRO A 223 -10.18 15.44 -26.53
CA PRO A 223 -10.92 14.79 -27.60
C PRO A 223 -11.19 13.29 -27.34
N ALA A 224 -10.38 12.67 -26.47
CA ALA A 224 -10.55 11.30 -26.00
C ALA A 224 -10.33 11.25 -24.48
N PRO A 225 -11.38 11.44 -23.66
CA PRO A 225 -11.30 11.28 -22.21
C PRO A 225 -11.14 9.79 -21.83
N PRO A 226 -10.56 9.47 -20.66
CA PRO A 226 -10.55 8.10 -20.14
C PRO A 226 -11.97 7.54 -20.02
N CYS A 227 -12.16 6.27 -20.35
CA CYS A 227 -13.46 5.60 -20.43
C CYS A 227 -13.86 4.92 -19.11
N PHE A 228 -12.99 4.93 -18.10
CA PHE A 228 -13.23 4.38 -16.75
C PHE A 228 -13.69 2.91 -16.74
N THR A 229 -13.19 2.12 -17.69
CA THR A 229 -13.50 0.69 -17.76
C THR A 229 -12.48 -0.15 -17.01
N THR A 230 -12.89 -1.35 -16.57
CA THR A 230 -11.99 -2.28 -15.86
C THR A 230 -10.82 -2.74 -16.73
N GLU A 231 -11.05 -2.91 -18.03
CA GLU A 231 -9.99 -3.29 -18.97
C GLU A 231 -9.01 -2.14 -19.22
N GLU A 232 -9.50 -0.91 -19.34
CA GLU A 232 -8.63 0.27 -19.45
C GLU A 232 -7.80 0.48 -18.17
N ALA A 233 -8.39 0.30 -16.99
CA ALA A 233 -7.65 0.36 -15.73
C ALA A 233 -6.55 -0.72 -15.65
N LYS A 234 -6.84 -1.96 -16.08
CA LYS A 234 -5.83 -3.02 -16.18
C LYS A 234 -4.71 -2.65 -17.14
N GLU A 235 -5.04 -2.11 -18.32
CA GLU A 235 -4.02 -1.67 -19.27
C GLU A 235 -3.20 -0.49 -18.75
N GLU A 236 -3.83 0.46 -18.08
CA GLU A 236 -3.13 1.58 -17.44
C GLU A 236 -2.15 1.09 -16.37
N ILE A 237 -2.54 0.12 -15.55
CA ILE A 237 -1.68 -0.51 -14.54
C ILE A 237 -0.52 -1.26 -15.21
N ARG A 238 -0.78 -2.04 -16.27
CA ARG A 238 0.28 -2.73 -17.03
C ARG A 238 1.27 -1.75 -17.64
N ALA A 239 0.76 -0.68 -18.25
CA ALA A 239 1.57 0.40 -18.81
C ALA A 239 2.40 1.10 -17.72
N LEU A 240 1.80 1.36 -16.56
CA LEU A 240 2.51 1.91 -15.40
C LEU A 240 3.66 1.00 -14.95
N PHE A 241 3.40 -0.30 -14.78
CA PHE A 241 4.44 -1.26 -14.42
C PHE A 241 5.59 -1.31 -15.42
N LYS A 242 5.29 -1.11 -16.71
CA LYS A 242 6.30 -0.99 -17.75
C LYS A 242 7.12 0.30 -17.58
N ARG A 243 6.47 1.47 -17.49
CA ARG A 243 7.14 2.77 -17.28
C ARG A 243 8.04 2.81 -16.05
N ILE A 244 7.60 2.18 -14.97
CA ILE A 244 8.37 2.07 -13.72
C ILE A 244 9.66 1.26 -13.90
N LYS A 245 9.70 0.28 -14.82
CA LYS A 245 10.91 -0.50 -15.10
C LYS A 245 11.87 0.23 -16.03
N ASP A 246 11.35 1.16 -16.83
CA ASP A 246 12.10 1.92 -17.82
C ASP A 246 12.81 3.15 -17.21
N GLU A 247 13.37 4.01 -18.06
CA GLU A 247 14.11 5.22 -17.68
C GLU A 247 13.27 6.19 -16.83
N GLU A 248 11.98 6.33 -17.14
CA GLU A 248 11.06 7.16 -16.37
C GLU A 248 11.02 6.71 -14.90
N GLY A 249 10.91 5.41 -14.65
CA GLY A 249 10.95 4.86 -13.31
C GLY A 249 12.28 5.12 -12.60
N VAL A 250 13.41 5.12 -13.31
CA VAL A 250 14.72 5.48 -12.74
C VAL A 250 14.73 6.93 -12.29
N VAL A 251 14.20 7.84 -13.10
CA VAL A 251 14.09 9.27 -12.75
C VAL A 251 13.16 9.48 -11.57
N VAL A 252 11.96 8.87 -11.59
CA VAL A 252 10.99 8.95 -10.49
C VAL A 252 11.61 8.47 -9.18
N ARG A 253 12.31 7.33 -9.19
CA ARG A 253 13.03 6.81 -8.01
C ARG A 253 14.11 7.77 -7.53
N LYS A 254 14.93 8.30 -8.45
CA LYS A 254 15.99 9.26 -8.11
C LYS A 254 15.41 10.50 -7.45
N ASN A 255 14.36 11.09 -8.04
CA ASN A 255 13.71 12.28 -7.49
C ASN A 255 13.09 12.00 -6.13
N PHE A 256 12.47 10.83 -6.00
CA PHE A 256 11.93 10.35 -4.74
C PHE A 256 13.01 10.31 -3.66
N TYR A 257 14.20 9.76 -3.95
CA TYR A 257 15.33 9.75 -3.01
C TYR A 257 15.83 11.15 -2.66
N MET A 258 15.91 12.07 -3.62
CA MET A 258 16.34 13.44 -3.35
C MET A 258 15.36 14.18 -2.43
N LEU A 259 14.05 14.01 -2.67
CA LEU A 259 13.01 14.61 -1.84
C LEU A 259 13.04 14.04 -0.42
N ALA A 260 13.14 12.72 -0.31
CA ALA A 260 13.29 11.99 0.93
C ALA A 260 14.49 12.47 1.76
N GLU A 261 15.66 12.57 1.14
CA GLU A 261 16.87 13.08 1.79
C GLU A 261 16.70 14.53 2.27
N SER A 262 16.08 15.37 1.44
CA SER A 262 15.82 16.78 1.78
C SER A 262 14.88 16.91 2.98
N MET A 263 13.80 16.11 3.01
CA MET A 263 12.88 16.06 4.14
C MET A 263 13.54 15.56 5.42
N GLY A 264 14.45 14.58 5.32
CA GLY A 264 15.25 14.10 6.45
C GLY A 264 16.12 15.20 7.05
N LYS A 265 16.89 15.92 6.20
CA LYS A 265 17.77 17.01 6.63
C LYS A 265 17.05 18.13 7.37
N VAL A 266 15.80 18.40 7.02
CA VAL A 266 14.97 19.41 7.68
C VAL A 266 14.68 19.06 9.16
N TRP A 267 14.76 17.79 9.52
CA TRP A 267 14.53 17.27 10.87
C TRP A 267 15.80 16.83 11.63
N ASP A 268 16.98 16.97 11.02
CA ASP A 268 18.26 16.74 11.70
C ASP A 268 18.39 17.66 12.94
N ALA A 269 19.38 17.41 13.80
CA ALA A 269 19.55 18.13 15.07
C ALA A 269 19.58 19.67 14.90
N GLU A 270 20.15 20.15 13.79
CA GLU A 270 20.23 21.57 13.41
C GLU A 270 19.26 21.94 12.28
N GLY A 271 18.38 21.01 11.90
CA GLY A 271 17.42 21.19 10.82
C GLY A 271 16.33 22.20 11.19
N PRO A 272 15.84 23.02 10.24
CA PRO A 272 14.91 24.10 10.53
C PRO A 272 13.61 23.62 11.20
N ALA A 273 13.04 22.47 10.81
CA ALA A 273 11.84 21.96 11.48
C ALA A 273 12.11 21.51 12.91
N LYS A 274 13.29 20.95 13.20
CA LYS A 274 13.68 20.57 14.56
C LYS A 274 13.87 21.80 15.44
N VAL A 275 14.53 22.83 14.91
CA VAL A 275 14.74 24.13 15.58
C VAL A 275 13.39 24.78 15.90
N ASP A 276 12.51 24.90 14.91
CA ASP A 276 11.18 25.49 15.08
C ASP A 276 10.33 24.71 16.08
N PHE A 277 10.35 23.38 16.00
CA PHE A 277 9.64 22.51 16.95
C PHE A 277 10.18 22.67 18.38
N SER A 278 11.50 22.71 18.56
CA SER A 278 12.12 22.92 19.88
C SER A 278 11.80 24.30 20.45
N ALA A 279 11.80 25.35 19.62
CA ALA A 279 11.41 26.69 20.04
C ALA A 279 9.93 26.77 20.44
N PHE A 280 9.05 26.13 19.66
CA PHE A 280 7.62 25.97 20.01
C PHE A 280 7.47 25.24 21.35
N TRP A 281 8.16 24.12 21.52
CA TRP A 281 8.09 23.31 22.74
C TRP A 281 8.51 24.13 23.96
N GLN A 282 9.68 24.77 23.93
CA GLN A 282 10.20 25.60 25.02
C GLN A 282 9.27 26.75 25.40
N ARG A 283 8.46 27.24 24.46
CA ARG A 283 7.56 28.37 24.68
C ARG A 283 6.24 27.98 25.35
N TYR A 284 5.76 26.76 25.13
CA TYR A 284 4.37 26.40 25.44
C TYR A 284 4.20 25.15 26.28
N VAL A 285 5.25 24.36 26.48
CA VAL A 285 5.24 23.15 27.32
C VAL A 285 6.24 23.30 28.46
#